data_AF-A0AA39XR23-F1
#
_entry.id   AF-A0AA39XR23-F1
#
_cell.length_a   1.000
_cell.length_b   1.000
_cell.length_c   1.000
_cell.angle_alpha   90.00
_cell.angle_beta   90.00
_cell.angle_gamma   90.00
#
_symmetry.space_group_name_H-M   'P 1'
#
loop_
_entity.id
_entity.type
_entity.pdbx_description
1 polymer ?
#
loop_
_entity_poly.entity_id
_entity_poly.type
_entity_poly.pdbx_seq_one_letter_code
_entity_poly.pdbx_strand_id
1 'polypeptide(L)'
;MLAVDKPRALRTIAMWAEFLTTGAGRRNHIEFHDLDQFMQYRVLDVGKMYWVGVLTFGMAIDIPDHEMDLCSELCHAAWLSCGLINDLYSWPKERKAAVDSGASHVNNAVWVLMRQHGIDEPAAIARLKDRIRSCMAQHLVVVEQCKHRTNISLQLRRFVEAMEYSMVANVVFSGECPRYNYQRGFNERQLGWMKGGTPSEPGIMGRAETQERMVCRSEGWL
;
A
#
# COMPACT_ATOMS: atom_id res chain seq x y z
N MET A 1 -2.66 -10.43 -14.35
CA MET A 1 -2.90 -11.23 -13.13
C MET A 1 -3.43 -12.63 -13.45
N LEU A 2 -4.61 -12.78 -14.07
CA LEU A 2 -5.17 -14.11 -14.39
C LEU A 2 -4.27 -14.98 -15.27
N ALA A 3 -3.54 -14.39 -16.22
CA ALA A 3 -2.58 -15.10 -17.07
C ALA A 3 -1.24 -15.42 -16.36
N VAL A 4 -1.02 -14.90 -15.16
CA VAL A 4 0.23 -15.08 -14.39
C VAL A 4 0.01 -16.12 -13.28
N ASP A 5 -0.99 -15.90 -12.43
CA ASP A 5 -1.41 -16.83 -11.38
C ASP A 5 -2.93 -16.72 -11.23
N LYS A 6 -3.66 -17.63 -11.89
CA LYS A 6 -5.14 -17.58 -11.93
C LYS A 6 -5.77 -17.77 -10.54
N PRO A 7 -5.39 -18.77 -9.72
CA PRO A 7 -5.95 -18.93 -8.38
C PRO A 7 -5.80 -17.69 -7.49
N ARG A 8 -4.59 -17.14 -7.37
CA ARG A 8 -4.36 -15.95 -6.53
C ARG A 8 -5.00 -14.70 -7.09
N ALA A 9 -5.03 -14.56 -8.43
CA ALA A 9 -5.72 -13.45 -9.07
C ALA A 9 -7.22 -13.44 -8.73
N LEU A 10 -7.89 -14.60 -8.74
CA LEU A 10 -9.31 -14.69 -8.41
C LEU A 10 -9.58 -14.29 -6.95
N ARG A 11 -8.75 -14.76 -6.00
CA ARG A 11 -8.84 -14.33 -4.59
C ARG A 11 -8.65 -12.82 -4.43
N THR A 12 -7.65 -12.26 -5.12
CA THR A 12 -7.36 -10.83 -5.10
C THR A 12 -8.53 -10.00 -5.63
N ILE A 13 -9.11 -10.42 -6.76
CA ILE A 13 -10.28 -9.75 -7.36
C ILE A 13 -11.47 -9.77 -6.40
N ALA A 14 -11.71 -10.89 -5.70
CA ALA A 14 -12.78 -10.98 -4.71
C ALA A 14 -12.57 -10.00 -3.55
N MET A 15 -11.37 -9.91 -2.99
CA MET A 15 -11.03 -8.94 -1.94
C MET A 15 -11.20 -7.49 -2.42
N TRP A 16 -10.85 -7.20 -3.67
CA TRP A 16 -11.03 -5.85 -4.23
C TRP A 16 -12.49 -5.50 -4.45
N ALA A 17 -13.32 -6.46 -4.88
CA ALA A 17 -14.77 -6.26 -4.97
C ALA A 17 -15.38 -5.95 -3.60
N GLU A 18 -14.94 -6.65 -2.55
CA GLU A 18 -15.36 -6.37 -1.18
C GLU A 18 -14.93 -4.97 -0.71
N PHE A 19 -13.67 -4.58 -0.98
CA PHE A 19 -13.18 -3.24 -0.67
C PHE A 19 -14.02 -2.12 -1.31
N LEU A 20 -14.36 -2.27 -2.60
CA LEU A 20 -15.15 -1.28 -3.34
C LEU A 20 -16.60 -1.18 -2.84
N THR A 21 -17.13 -2.25 -2.26
CA THR A 21 -18.50 -2.30 -1.75
C THR A 21 -18.60 -1.84 -0.29
N THR A 22 -17.59 -2.10 0.53
CA THR A 22 -17.65 -1.88 1.99
C THR A 22 -16.76 -0.74 2.51
N GLY A 23 -15.66 -0.42 1.82
CA GLY A 23 -14.64 0.53 2.27
C GLY A 23 -14.66 1.85 1.50
N ALA A 24 -13.97 1.88 0.36
CA ALA A 24 -13.58 3.04 -0.44
C ALA A 24 -14.50 4.28 -0.34
N GLY A 25 -14.22 5.15 0.63
CA GLY A 25 -14.89 6.43 0.82
C GLY A 25 -16.38 6.37 1.21
N ARG A 26 -16.91 5.19 1.56
CA ARG A 26 -18.35 4.97 1.81
C ARG A 26 -18.88 5.76 2.99
N ARG A 27 -18.01 6.12 3.94
CA ARG A 27 -18.37 6.89 5.15
C ARG A 27 -17.66 8.24 5.24
N ASN A 28 -17.22 8.80 4.09
CA ASN A 28 -16.60 10.13 4.04
C ASN A 28 -17.51 11.28 4.49
N HIS A 29 -18.81 11.04 4.64
CA HIS A 29 -19.77 12.02 5.16
C HIS A 29 -19.91 12.00 6.69
N ILE A 30 -19.32 11.01 7.36
CA ILE A 30 -19.41 10.86 8.81
C ILE A 30 -18.32 11.72 9.46
N GLU A 31 -18.75 12.58 10.37
CA GLU A 31 -17.85 13.36 11.21
C GLU A 31 -17.50 12.55 12.47
N PHE A 32 -16.21 12.22 12.63
CA PHE A 32 -15.72 11.45 13.78
C PHE A 32 -15.15 12.37 14.86
N HIS A 33 -15.56 12.19 16.11
CA HIS A 33 -15.06 12.98 17.25
C HIS A 33 -14.11 12.19 18.17
N ASP A 34 -13.87 10.92 17.86
CA ASP A 34 -12.98 10.03 18.58
C ASP A 34 -12.05 9.32 17.60
N LEU A 35 -10.75 9.34 17.90
CA LEU A 35 -9.73 8.75 17.04
C LEU A 35 -9.87 7.23 16.96
N ASP A 36 -10.19 6.54 18.05
CA ASP A 36 -10.28 5.07 18.02
C ASP A 36 -11.50 4.62 17.20
N GLN A 37 -12.63 5.33 17.29
CA GLN A 37 -13.78 5.12 16.40
C GLN A 37 -13.44 5.42 14.93
N PHE A 38 -12.75 6.54 14.68
CA PHE A 38 -12.27 6.88 13.34
C PHE A 38 -11.37 5.78 12.77
N MET A 39 -10.49 5.20 13.59
CA MET A 39 -9.56 4.17 13.15
C MET A 39 -10.22 2.85 12.75
N GLN A 40 -11.30 2.45 13.41
CA GLN A 40 -12.09 1.28 13.00
C GLN A 40 -12.61 1.44 11.57
N TYR A 41 -13.04 2.65 11.22
CA TYR A 41 -13.41 2.99 9.84
C TYR A 41 -12.18 3.08 8.93
N ARG A 42 -11.14 3.79 9.36
CA ARG A 42 -9.99 4.17 8.52
C ARG A 42 -9.20 2.95 8.03
N VAL A 43 -9.13 1.87 8.82
CA VAL A 43 -8.49 0.61 8.39
C VAL A 43 -9.18 0.00 7.15
N LEU A 44 -10.51 0.12 7.05
CA LEU A 44 -11.23 -0.35 5.86
C LEU A 44 -11.03 0.62 4.70
N ASP A 45 -11.14 1.92 4.96
CA ASP A 45 -11.06 2.97 3.94
C ASP A 45 -9.67 3.11 3.31
N VAL A 46 -8.59 2.97 4.10
CA VAL A 46 -7.20 2.96 3.59
C VAL A 46 -6.92 1.77 2.67
N GLY A 47 -7.84 0.80 2.59
CA GLY A 47 -7.77 -0.29 1.63
C GLY A 47 -7.05 -1.51 2.15
N LYS A 48 -7.29 -1.92 3.41
CA LYS A 48 -6.78 -3.19 3.96
C LYS A 48 -7.01 -4.37 3.00
N MET A 49 -8.24 -4.57 2.55
CA MET A 49 -8.58 -5.69 1.64
C MET A 49 -7.89 -5.54 0.27
N TYR A 50 -7.77 -4.31 -0.23
CA TYR A 50 -6.99 -4.03 -1.43
C TYR A 50 -5.53 -4.46 -1.27
N TRP A 51 -4.90 -4.05 -0.16
CA TRP A 51 -3.49 -4.29 0.10
C TRP A 51 -3.18 -5.77 0.38
N VAL A 52 -4.05 -6.47 1.11
CA VAL A 52 -3.93 -7.93 1.30
C VAL A 52 -3.89 -8.63 -0.07
N GLY A 53 -4.80 -8.28 -0.98
CA GLY A 53 -4.81 -8.84 -2.33
C GLY A 53 -3.53 -8.54 -3.12
N VAL A 54 -3.03 -7.31 -3.07
CA VAL A 54 -1.75 -6.92 -3.72
C VAL A 54 -0.58 -7.73 -3.19
N LEU A 55 -0.42 -7.81 -1.86
CA LEU A 55 0.71 -8.50 -1.25
C LEU A 55 0.66 -10.01 -1.47
N THR A 56 -0.50 -10.63 -1.25
CA THR A 56 -0.67 -12.08 -1.43
C THR A 56 -0.40 -12.50 -2.87
N PHE A 57 -0.89 -11.73 -3.86
CA PHE A 57 -0.58 -11.97 -5.27
C PHE A 57 0.91 -11.75 -5.58
N GLY A 58 1.45 -10.58 -5.21
CA GLY A 58 2.83 -10.20 -5.56
C GLY A 58 3.91 -11.07 -4.92
N MET A 59 3.63 -11.65 -3.75
CA MET A 59 4.58 -12.50 -3.00
C MET A 59 4.25 -14.00 -3.11
N ALA A 60 3.24 -14.36 -3.91
CA ALA A 60 2.71 -15.72 -4.01
C ALA A 60 2.37 -16.35 -2.64
N ILE A 61 1.76 -15.57 -1.74
CA ILE A 61 1.35 -16.02 -0.40
C ILE A 61 -0.08 -16.54 -0.46
N ASP A 62 -0.31 -17.74 0.09
CA ASP A 62 -1.65 -18.31 0.29
C ASP A 62 -1.92 -18.47 1.78
N ILE A 63 -2.60 -17.48 2.38
CA ILE A 63 -3.05 -17.59 3.77
C ILE A 63 -4.27 -18.53 3.80
N PRO A 64 -4.27 -19.59 4.62
CA PRO A 64 -5.44 -20.44 4.80
C PRO A 64 -6.66 -19.62 5.27
N ASP A 65 -7.84 -19.95 4.77
CA ASP A 65 -9.05 -19.16 5.07
C ASP A 65 -9.34 -19.10 6.58
N HIS A 66 -9.06 -20.17 7.33
CA HIS A 66 -9.22 -20.21 8.80
C HIS A 66 -8.21 -19.36 9.57
N GLU A 67 -7.14 -18.87 8.91
CA GLU A 67 -6.14 -17.97 9.50
C GLU A 67 -6.39 -16.50 9.14
N MET A 68 -7.38 -16.19 8.29
CA MET A 68 -7.60 -14.82 7.81
C MET A 68 -8.01 -13.85 8.93
N ASP A 69 -8.82 -14.30 9.89
CA ASP A 69 -9.20 -13.49 11.05
C ASP A 69 -7.98 -13.23 11.94
N LEU A 70 -7.19 -14.28 12.19
CA LEU A 70 -5.93 -14.15 12.92
C LEU A 70 -4.94 -13.23 12.19
N CYS A 71 -4.88 -13.29 10.85
CA CYS A 71 -4.07 -12.38 10.05
C CYS A 71 -4.50 -10.92 10.25
N SER A 72 -5.81 -10.68 10.27
CA SER A 72 -6.39 -9.38 10.54
C SER A 72 -5.97 -8.85 11.92
N GLU A 73 -6.05 -9.70 12.95
CA GLU A 73 -5.65 -9.37 14.33
C GLU A 73 -4.16 -9.07 14.44
N LEU A 74 -3.31 -9.98 13.94
CA LEU A 74 -1.85 -9.86 14.03
C LEU A 74 -1.35 -8.61 13.29
N CYS A 75 -1.97 -8.25 12.17
CA CYS A 75 -1.58 -7.08 11.38
C CYS A 75 -2.33 -5.79 11.78
N HIS A 76 -3.18 -5.82 12.81
CA HIS A 76 -4.03 -4.68 13.17
C HIS A 76 -3.21 -3.41 13.42
N ALA A 77 -2.14 -3.51 14.21
CA ALA A 77 -1.26 -2.37 14.48
C ALA A 77 -0.59 -1.83 13.21
N ALA A 78 -0.23 -2.70 12.26
CA ALA A 78 0.31 -2.31 10.96
C ALA A 78 -0.71 -1.57 10.08
N TRP A 79 -1.97 -2.02 10.10
CA TRP A 79 -3.04 -1.34 9.36
C TRP A 79 -3.30 0.05 9.92
N LEU A 80 -3.35 0.17 11.25
CA LEU A 80 -3.48 1.45 11.92
C LEU A 80 -2.35 2.40 11.54
N SER A 81 -1.09 1.95 11.64
CA SER A 81 0.06 2.78 11.32
C SER A 81 0.05 3.22 9.85
N CYS A 82 -0.26 2.33 8.90
CA CYS A 82 -0.34 2.67 7.48
C CYS A 82 -1.40 3.75 7.20
N GLY A 83 -2.58 3.65 7.83
CA GLY A 83 -3.63 4.67 7.76
C GLY A 83 -3.16 6.01 8.33
N LEU A 84 -2.59 6.01 9.53
CA LEU A 84 -2.14 7.23 10.18
C LEU A 84 -0.93 7.89 9.49
N ILE A 85 -0.01 7.10 8.93
CA ILE A 85 1.08 7.60 8.08
C ILE A 85 0.49 8.29 6.86
N ASN A 86 -0.51 7.70 6.21
CA ASN A 86 -1.19 8.34 5.09
C ASN A 86 -1.78 9.68 5.51
N ASP A 87 -2.55 9.69 6.60
CA ASP A 87 -3.20 10.90 7.13
C ASP A 87 -2.18 12.00 7.45
N LEU A 88 -1.04 11.65 8.05
CA LEU A 88 0.02 12.59 8.38
C LEU A 88 0.56 13.31 7.15
N TYR A 89 0.87 12.56 6.08
CA TYR A 89 1.49 13.14 4.87
C TYR A 89 0.46 13.71 3.89
N SER A 90 -0.76 13.17 3.87
CA SER A 90 -1.85 13.66 3.01
C SER A 90 -2.57 14.88 3.58
N TRP A 91 -2.41 15.17 4.87
CA TRP A 91 -3.11 16.24 5.59
C TRP A 91 -3.10 17.59 4.86
N PRO A 92 -1.95 18.15 4.42
CA PRO A 92 -1.96 19.46 3.76
C PRO A 92 -2.82 19.48 2.49
N LYS A 93 -2.75 18.40 1.69
CA LYS A 93 -3.53 18.23 0.46
C LYS A 93 -5.02 18.08 0.76
N GLU A 94 -5.37 17.28 1.76
CA GLU A 94 -6.76 16.98 2.11
C GLU A 94 -7.45 18.16 2.79
N ARG A 95 -6.76 18.86 3.70
CA ARG A 95 -7.23 20.11 4.29
C ARG A 95 -7.50 21.15 3.20
N LYS A 96 -6.57 21.32 2.24
CA LYS A 96 -6.79 22.22 1.11
C LYS A 96 -8.02 21.83 0.30
N ALA A 97 -8.18 20.55 -0.05
CA ALA A 97 -9.33 20.07 -0.80
C ALA A 97 -10.66 20.31 -0.05
N ALA A 98 -10.67 20.13 1.27
CA ALA A 98 -11.84 20.42 2.11
C ALA A 98 -12.20 21.91 2.09
N VAL A 99 -11.21 22.80 2.21
CA VAL A 99 -11.41 24.25 2.09
C VAL A 99 -11.94 24.62 0.71
N ASP A 100 -11.32 24.12 -0.35
CA ASP A 100 -11.70 24.42 -1.74
C ASP A 100 -13.12 23.92 -2.08
N SER A 101 -13.60 22.87 -1.41
CA SER A 101 -14.95 22.31 -1.58
C SER A 101 -15.99 22.82 -0.58
N GLY A 102 -15.59 23.63 0.40
CA GLY A 102 -16.49 24.10 1.47
C GLY A 102 -16.95 22.99 2.43
N ALA A 103 -16.18 21.91 2.57
CA ALA A 103 -16.51 20.82 3.48
C ALA A 103 -16.43 21.26 4.95
N SER A 104 -17.36 20.79 5.79
CA SER A 104 -17.41 21.12 7.22
C SER A 104 -16.35 20.40 8.07
N HIS A 105 -15.85 19.28 7.56
CA HIS A 105 -14.86 18.43 8.22
C HIS A 105 -13.86 17.84 7.22
N VAL A 106 -12.78 17.27 7.73
CA VAL A 106 -11.78 16.55 6.93
C VAL A 106 -11.71 15.13 7.45
N ASN A 107 -11.85 14.14 6.55
CA ASN A 107 -11.78 12.72 6.91
C ASN A 107 -10.32 12.27 7.12
N ASN A 108 -9.68 12.79 8.16
CA ASN A 108 -8.25 12.65 8.44
C ASN A 108 -8.01 12.72 9.96
N ALA A 109 -7.13 11.87 10.49
CA ALA A 109 -6.82 11.77 11.91
C ALA A 109 -6.33 13.08 12.55
N VAL A 110 -5.63 13.95 11.80
CA VAL A 110 -5.21 15.27 12.32
C VAL A 110 -6.43 16.10 12.72
N TRP A 111 -7.44 16.16 11.85
CA TRP A 111 -8.68 16.89 12.12
C TRP A 111 -9.43 16.27 13.31
N VAL A 112 -9.55 14.94 13.35
CA VAL A 112 -10.23 14.24 14.46
C VAL A 112 -9.55 14.54 15.79
N LEU A 113 -8.21 14.49 15.86
CA LEU A 113 -7.44 14.80 17.06
C LEU A 113 -7.63 16.24 17.53
N MET A 114 -7.66 17.21 16.61
CA MET A 114 -7.93 18.61 16.94
C MET A 114 -9.32 18.75 17.58
N ARG A 115 -10.33 18.08 17.04
CA ARG A 115 -11.71 18.11 17.58
C ARG A 115 -11.83 17.38 18.92
N GLN A 116 -11.30 16.17 19.01
CA GLN A 116 -11.39 15.32 20.19
C GLN A 116 -10.78 15.98 21.43
N HIS A 117 -9.69 16.73 21.26
CA HIS A 117 -8.91 17.27 22.37
C HIS A 117 -8.90 18.79 22.47
N GLY A 118 -9.53 19.51 21.52
CA GLY A 118 -9.49 20.98 21.49
C GLY A 118 -8.07 21.54 21.32
N ILE A 119 -7.23 20.84 20.57
CA ILE A 119 -5.82 21.21 20.36
C ILE A 119 -5.59 21.78 18.95
N ASP A 120 -4.49 22.51 18.80
CA ASP A 120 -4.08 23.05 17.50
C ASP A 120 -3.46 21.97 16.59
N GLU A 121 -3.26 22.33 15.33
CA GLU A 121 -2.72 21.44 14.31
C GLU A 121 -1.30 20.92 14.62
N PRO A 122 -0.34 21.75 15.05
CA PRO A 122 0.97 21.27 15.47
C PRO A 122 0.90 20.22 16.60
N ALA A 123 0.07 20.44 17.62
CA ALA A 123 -0.11 19.48 18.71
C ALA A 123 -0.80 18.19 18.24
N ALA A 124 -1.79 18.28 17.35
CA ALA A 124 -2.44 17.12 16.76
C ALA A 124 -1.46 16.29 15.91
N ILE A 125 -0.62 16.93 15.10
CA ILE A 125 0.44 16.27 14.32
C ILE A 125 1.46 15.59 15.24
N ALA A 126 1.85 16.22 16.35
CA ALA A 126 2.76 15.61 17.32
C ALA A 126 2.15 14.33 17.93
N ARG A 127 0.89 14.39 18.40
CA ARG A 127 0.18 13.21 18.92
C ARG A 127 0.00 12.11 17.88
N LEU A 128 -0.30 12.48 16.64
CA LEU A 128 -0.43 11.54 15.53
C LEU A 128 0.90 10.78 15.29
N LYS A 129 2.03 11.48 15.30
CA LYS A 129 3.37 10.86 15.17
C LYS A 129 3.65 9.88 16.30
N ASP A 130 3.29 10.22 17.55
CA ASP A 130 3.47 9.31 18.69
C ASP A 130 2.60 8.05 18.56
N ARG A 131 1.35 8.21 18.09
CA ARG A 131 0.47 7.07 17.81
C ARG A 131 1.04 6.17 16.71
N ILE A 132 1.56 6.74 15.61
CA ILE A 132 2.22 5.98 14.54
C ILE A 132 3.39 5.17 15.10
N ARG A 133 4.29 5.79 15.88
CA ARG A 133 5.44 5.11 16.48
C ARG A 133 5.00 3.97 17.39
N SER A 134 3.97 4.19 18.21
CA SER A 134 3.41 3.17 19.09
C SER A 134 2.87 1.97 18.30
N CYS A 135 2.09 2.20 17.25
CA CYS A 135 1.56 1.13 16.40
C CYS A 135 2.67 0.36 15.67
N MET A 136 3.69 1.06 15.15
CA MET A 136 4.83 0.40 14.51
C MET A 136 5.60 -0.48 15.50
N ALA A 137 5.89 0.03 16.71
CA ALA A 137 6.57 -0.73 17.76
C ALA A 137 5.76 -1.96 18.20
N GLN A 138 4.43 -1.83 18.33
CA GLN A 138 3.54 -2.96 18.63
C GLN A 138 3.62 -4.05 17.55
N HIS A 139 3.61 -3.66 16.26
CA HIS A 139 3.71 -4.63 15.17
C HIS A 139 5.06 -5.36 15.15
N LEU A 140 6.16 -4.68 15.47
CA LEU A 140 7.47 -5.33 15.57
C LEU A 140 7.48 -6.43 16.65
N VAL A 141 6.81 -6.21 17.77
CA VAL A 141 6.63 -7.25 18.80
C VAL A 141 5.84 -8.44 18.24
N VAL A 142 4.78 -8.19 17.46
CA VAL A 142 3.99 -9.25 16.82
C VAL A 142 4.81 -10.06 15.82
N VAL A 143 5.63 -9.40 14.99
CA VAL A 143 6.54 -10.06 14.04
C VAL A 143 7.48 -11.00 14.79
N GLU A 144 8.12 -10.53 15.87
CA GLU A 144 9.04 -11.34 16.67
C GLU A 144 8.34 -12.55 17.30
N GLN A 145 7.15 -12.34 17.88
CA GLN A 145 6.34 -13.43 18.43
C GLN A 145 5.96 -14.46 17.37
N CYS A 146 5.65 -14.03 16.14
CA CYS A 146 5.26 -14.91 15.04
C CYS A 146 6.41 -15.78 14.53
N LYS A 147 7.68 -15.36 14.64
CA LYS A 147 8.83 -16.15 14.17
C LYS A 147 8.87 -17.55 14.79
N HIS A 148 8.52 -17.65 16.07
CA HIS A 148 8.59 -18.89 16.86
C HIS A 148 7.28 -19.65 16.98
N ARG A 149 6.17 -19.11 16.46
CA ARG A 149 4.87 -19.79 16.51
C ARG A 149 4.81 -20.97 15.54
N THR A 150 4.53 -22.15 16.08
CA THR A 150 4.33 -23.39 15.31
C THR A 150 2.86 -23.67 15.01
N ASN A 151 1.94 -22.96 15.67
CA ASN A 151 0.49 -23.10 15.52
C ASN A 151 -0.11 -22.23 14.40
N ILE A 152 0.74 -21.60 13.57
CA ILE A 152 0.34 -20.79 12.42
C ILE A 152 1.13 -21.18 11.18
N SER A 153 0.54 -21.01 10.01
CA SER A 153 1.17 -21.35 8.75
C SER A 153 2.43 -20.51 8.49
N LEU A 154 3.35 -21.06 7.69
CA LEU A 154 4.49 -20.29 7.19
C LEU A 154 4.04 -19.10 6.32
N GLN A 155 2.90 -19.25 5.63
CA GLN A 155 2.34 -18.22 4.76
C GLN A 155 1.88 -17.01 5.57
N LEU A 156 1.18 -17.25 6.69
CA LEU A 156 0.79 -16.19 7.60
C LEU A 156 2.01 -15.47 8.19
N ARG A 157 3.03 -16.21 8.64
CA ARG A 157 4.27 -15.62 9.17
C ARG A 157 4.94 -14.68 8.16
N ARG A 158 5.07 -15.14 6.90
CA ARG A 158 5.62 -14.31 5.81
C ARG A 158 4.79 -13.07 5.53
N PHE A 159 3.46 -13.17 5.64
CA PHE A 159 2.58 -12.01 5.45
C PHE A 159 2.73 -10.98 6.58
N VAL A 160 2.76 -11.43 7.84
CA VAL A 160 2.95 -10.56 9.02
C VAL A 160 4.28 -9.81 8.94
N GLU A 161 5.35 -10.49 8.52
CA GLU A 161 6.66 -9.87 8.25
C GLU A 161 6.60 -8.89 7.07
N ALA A 162 5.93 -9.24 5.97
CA ALA A 162 5.75 -8.35 4.81
C ALA A 162 5.07 -7.02 5.16
N MET A 163 4.18 -7.04 6.16
CA MET A 163 3.52 -5.81 6.65
C MET A 163 4.49 -4.83 7.30
N GLU A 164 5.62 -5.29 7.86
CA GLU A 164 6.67 -4.40 8.38
C GLU A 164 7.25 -3.52 7.27
N TYR A 165 7.62 -4.13 6.15
CA TYR A 165 8.12 -3.42 4.98
C TYR A 165 7.06 -2.46 4.41
N SER A 166 5.78 -2.84 4.46
CA SER A 166 4.69 -1.95 4.03
C SER A 166 4.64 -0.67 4.86
N MET A 167 4.79 -0.76 6.18
CA MET A 167 4.80 0.42 7.06
C MET A 167 6.01 1.33 6.76
N VAL A 168 7.22 0.76 6.73
CA VAL A 168 8.45 1.53 6.52
C VAL A 168 8.50 2.15 5.12
N ALA A 169 8.13 1.37 4.10
CA ALA A 169 8.04 1.87 2.73
C ALA A 169 7.01 2.99 2.61
N ASN A 170 5.88 2.90 3.32
CA ASN A 170 4.87 3.96 3.32
C ASN A 170 5.40 5.27 3.92
N VAL A 171 6.22 5.22 4.97
CA VAL A 171 6.90 6.41 5.52
C VAL A 171 7.81 7.04 4.47
N VAL A 172 8.74 6.26 3.91
CA VAL A 172 9.74 6.75 2.95
C VAL A 172 9.07 7.27 1.68
N PHE A 173 8.14 6.50 1.11
CA PHE A 173 7.38 6.90 -0.06
C PHE A 173 6.58 8.17 0.21
N SER A 174 5.85 8.25 1.32
CA SER A 174 5.00 9.41 1.60
C SER A 174 5.81 10.69 1.84
N GLY A 175 7.00 10.59 2.44
CA GLY A 175 7.92 11.72 2.61
C GLY A 175 8.53 12.26 1.32
N GLU A 176 8.58 11.43 0.25
CA GLU A 176 9.30 11.76 -0.97
C GLU A 176 8.39 11.87 -2.21
N CYS A 177 7.19 11.29 -2.18
CA CYS A 177 6.37 11.17 -3.38
C CYS A 177 5.80 12.53 -3.85
N PRO A 178 5.74 12.78 -5.17
CA PRO A 178 5.13 14.00 -5.73
C PRO A 178 3.66 14.19 -5.34
N ARG A 179 2.96 13.10 -4.97
CA ARG A 179 1.56 13.12 -4.54
C ARG A 179 1.32 13.99 -3.30
N TYR A 180 2.25 13.97 -2.34
CA TYR A 180 2.17 14.78 -1.11
C TYR A 180 3.16 15.94 -1.11
N ASN A 181 4.19 15.86 -1.97
CA ASN A 181 5.28 16.81 -2.06
C ASN A 181 5.32 17.41 -3.47
N TYR A 182 4.36 18.30 -3.78
CA TYR A 182 4.14 18.84 -5.13
C TYR A 182 5.36 19.56 -5.74
N GLN A 183 6.33 19.97 -4.93
CA GLN A 183 7.59 20.56 -5.39
C GLN A 183 8.58 19.52 -5.94
N ARG A 184 8.35 18.23 -5.70
CA ARG A 184 9.22 17.15 -6.16
C ARG A 184 8.80 16.67 -7.55
N GLY A 185 9.77 16.60 -8.45
CA GLY A 185 9.59 16.04 -9.79
C GLY A 185 9.82 14.53 -9.83
N PHE A 186 9.39 13.93 -10.94
CA PHE A 186 9.80 12.58 -11.32
C PHE A 186 11.25 12.57 -11.85
N ASN A 187 11.90 11.41 -11.83
CA ASN A 187 13.24 11.29 -12.42
C ASN A 187 13.19 11.37 -13.96
N GLU A 188 14.35 11.58 -14.59
CA GLU A 188 14.47 11.74 -16.05
C GLU A 188 13.85 10.58 -16.83
N ARG A 189 14.02 9.34 -16.35
CA ARG A 189 13.45 8.14 -16.98
C ARG A 189 11.92 8.17 -16.97
N GLN A 190 11.33 8.46 -15.82
CA GLN A 190 9.88 8.58 -15.67
C GLN A 190 9.33 9.71 -16.55
N LEU A 191 9.98 10.88 -16.56
CA LEU A 191 9.59 12.01 -17.41
C LEU A 191 9.72 11.68 -18.90
N GLY A 192 10.78 10.97 -19.28
CA GLY A 192 10.99 10.46 -20.63
C GLY A 192 9.85 9.56 -21.07
N TRP A 193 9.42 8.61 -20.23
CA TRP A 193 8.30 7.72 -20.56
C TRP A 193 6.94 8.43 -20.57
N MET A 194 6.71 9.40 -19.68
CA MET A 194 5.48 10.19 -19.67
C MET A 194 5.32 11.03 -20.95
N LYS A 195 6.43 11.53 -21.52
CA LYS A 195 6.41 12.38 -22.72
C LYS A 195 6.54 11.60 -24.02
N GLY A 196 7.39 10.57 -24.04
CA GLY A 196 7.79 9.84 -25.24
C GLY A 196 7.24 8.42 -25.35
N GLY A 197 6.46 7.95 -24.36
CA GLY A 197 5.98 6.58 -24.28
C GLY A 197 6.99 5.63 -23.64
N THR A 198 6.51 4.45 -23.23
CA THR A 198 7.37 3.39 -22.70
C THR A 198 8.11 2.68 -23.84
N PRO A 199 9.32 2.14 -23.60
CA PRO A 199 10.01 1.30 -24.58
C PRO A 199 9.09 0.15 -25.01
N SER A 200 9.05 -0.14 -26.31
CA SER A 200 8.45 -1.39 -26.79
C SER A 200 9.23 -2.56 -26.20
N GLU A 201 8.52 -3.61 -25.76
CA GLU A 201 9.17 -4.82 -25.25
C GLU A 201 10.18 -5.36 -26.27
N PRO A 202 11.42 -5.66 -25.88
CA PRO A 202 12.26 -6.53 -26.69
C PRO A 202 11.68 -7.94 -26.62
N GLY A 203 10.90 -8.32 -27.65
CA GLY A 203 10.67 -9.74 -27.97
C GLY A 203 9.31 -10.35 -27.64
N ILE A 204 8.21 -9.75 -28.11
CA ILE A 204 7.06 -10.54 -28.61
C ILE A 204 6.78 -10.12 -30.08
N MET A 205 7.84 -9.92 -30.85
CA MET A 205 7.78 -9.93 -32.30
C MET A 205 8.39 -11.25 -32.77
N GLY A 206 7.53 -12.10 -33.34
CA GLY A 206 7.81 -13.16 -34.30
C GLY A 206 9.09 -14.00 -34.11
N ARG A 207 8.89 -15.30 -33.86
CA ARG A 207 9.71 -16.31 -34.55
C ARG A 207 9.51 -16.14 -36.06
N ALA A 208 10.17 -15.17 -36.65
CA ALA A 208 10.38 -15.11 -38.08
C ALA A 208 11.74 -15.77 -38.34
N GLU A 209 11.65 -17.04 -38.72
CA GLU A 209 12.60 -17.82 -39.53
C GLU A 209 13.91 -17.09 -39.90
N THR A 210 14.98 -17.35 -39.17
CA THR A 210 16.33 -17.29 -39.73
C THR A 210 16.69 -18.68 -40.24
N GLN A 211 16.16 -18.98 -41.44
CA GLN A 211 16.65 -20.08 -42.26
C GLN A 211 17.92 -19.60 -43.00
N GLU A 212 19.03 -20.28 -42.69
CA GLU A 212 20.27 -20.45 -43.43
C GLU A 212 20.65 -19.45 -44.53
N ARG A 213 21.87 -18.89 -44.40
CA ARG A 213 22.91 -19.04 -45.44
C ARG A 213 24.28 -18.93 -44.79
N MET A 214 24.80 -20.09 -44.38
CA MET A 214 26.21 -20.30 -44.09
C MET A 214 26.94 -20.29 -45.43
N VAL A 215 27.58 -19.16 -45.78
CA VAL A 215 28.50 -19.11 -46.92
C VAL A 215 29.89 -19.42 -46.38
N CYS A 216 30.37 -20.63 -46.71
CA CYS A 216 31.76 -21.04 -46.55
C CYS A 216 32.70 -19.96 -47.13
N ARG A 217 33.62 -19.45 -46.31
CA ARG A 217 34.88 -18.88 -46.83
C ARG A 217 35.97 -19.90 -46.62
N SER A 218 36.36 -20.52 -47.73
CA SER A 218 37.59 -21.28 -47.88
C SER A 218 38.81 -20.36 -47.70
N GLU A 219 39.71 -20.81 -46.82
CA GLU A 219 41.18 -20.82 -46.92
C GLU A 219 41.94 -19.66 -47.59
N GLY A 220 43.00 -19.22 -46.90
CA GLY A 220 44.07 -18.42 -47.48
C GLY A 220 45.03 -17.89 -46.43
N TRP A 221 45.83 -18.78 -45.82
CA TRP A 221 47.07 -18.39 -45.15
C TRP A 221 48.15 -18.18 -46.21
N LEU A 222 48.66 -16.96 -46.34
CA LEU A 222 50.02 -16.61 -46.76
C LEU A 222 50.32 -15.19 -46.24
#